data_AF-A0A0U5AZ56-F1
#
_entry.id   AF-A0A0U5AZ56-F1
#
_cell.length_a   1.000
_cell.length_b   1.000
_cell.length_c   1.000
_cell.angle_alpha   90.00
_cell.angle_beta   90.00
_cell.angle_gamma   90.00
#
_symmetry.space_group_name_H-M   'P 1'
#
loop_
_entity.id
_entity.type
_entity.pdbx_description
1 polymer ?
#
loop_
_entity_poly.entity_id
_entity_poly.type
_entity_poly.pdbx_seq_one_letter_code
_entity_poly.pdbx_strand_id
1 'polypeptide(L)'
;MFCVVLAGETWEEIYTQIEGAKTLTHLFELRLDYLEDFAEKELTKILERNYRFICTFRSKEEGGRKSCSPEKRWEILSKSASLGAYLIDVEWKHLYLGKLKSSIKKSPFFPEKILFSYHNFQETPPLKSLKDLLRRASLEGARWFKITTLVKSFSESLNLLSLIPYGKELGIEVIAFGMGEKGKLSRILSLLSGAPFTYVFPQGGKALAPGQLDLIQAKRLYEVLTSV
;
A
#
# COMPACT_ATOMS: atom_id res chain seq x y z
N MET A 1 -5.08 5.40 -10.15
CA MET A 1 -3.68 5.28 -10.64
C MET A 1 -3.14 3.88 -10.40
N PHE A 2 -2.02 3.50 -11.02
CA PHE A 2 -1.35 2.20 -10.76
C PHE A 2 -0.08 2.43 -9.94
N CYS A 3 -0.01 1.87 -8.73
CA CYS A 3 1.17 1.91 -7.88
C CYS A 3 2.06 0.70 -8.20
N VAL A 4 3.25 0.95 -8.76
CA VAL A 4 4.21 -0.12 -9.06
C VAL A 4 5.02 -0.43 -7.81
N VAL A 5 5.01 -1.69 -7.38
CA VAL A 5 5.78 -2.12 -6.21
C VAL A 5 7.22 -2.42 -6.60
N LEU A 6 8.15 -1.72 -5.94
CA LEU A 6 9.59 -1.84 -6.09
C LEU A 6 10.15 -2.61 -4.91
N ALA A 7 10.72 -3.79 -5.16
CA ALA A 7 11.17 -4.71 -4.12
C ALA A 7 12.47 -5.42 -4.53
N GLY A 8 13.49 -4.61 -4.80
CA GLY A 8 14.86 -5.06 -4.99
C GLY A 8 15.57 -5.31 -3.66
N GLU A 9 16.53 -6.23 -3.68
CA GLU A 9 17.47 -6.50 -2.58
C GLU A 9 18.53 -5.41 -2.48
N THR A 10 18.85 -4.77 -3.61
CA THR A 10 19.80 -3.66 -3.72
C THR A 10 19.14 -2.40 -4.29
N TRP A 11 19.82 -1.25 -4.12
CA TRP A 11 19.36 0.01 -4.69
C TRP A 11 19.42 0.01 -6.23
N GLU A 12 20.41 -0.67 -6.82
CA GLU A 12 20.56 -0.85 -8.27
C GLU A 12 19.35 -1.57 -8.89
N GLU A 13 18.82 -2.58 -8.20
CA GLU A 13 17.60 -3.27 -8.62
C GLU A 13 16.38 -2.34 -8.55
N ILE A 14 16.26 -1.54 -7.49
CA ILE A 14 15.20 -0.53 -7.35
C ILE A 14 15.27 0.49 -8.49
N TYR A 15 16.46 1.01 -8.80
CA TYR A 15 16.65 1.94 -9.93
C TYR A 15 16.23 1.29 -11.25
N THR A 16 16.65 0.04 -11.50
CA THR A 16 16.27 -0.70 -12.70
C THR A 16 14.75 -0.86 -12.83
N GLN A 17 14.06 -1.17 -11.73
CA GLN A 17 12.59 -1.29 -11.69
C GLN A 17 11.89 0.06 -11.94
N ILE A 18 12.44 1.17 -11.41
CA ILE A 18 11.93 2.52 -11.70
C ILE A 18 12.09 2.82 -13.19
N GLU A 19 13.28 2.62 -13.76
CA GLU A 19 13.55 2.90 -15.17
C GLU A 19 12.64 2.10 -16.12
N GLY A 20 12.33 0.85 -15.78
CA GLY A 20 11.43 0.00 -16.56
C GLY A 20 9.95 0.40 -16.49
N ALA A 21 9.53 1.20 -15.51
CA ALA A 21 8.12 1.55 -15.28
C ALA A 21 7.82 3.06 -15.32
N LYS A 22 8.84 3.93 -15.37
CA LYS A 22 8.72 5.39 -15.26
C LYS A 22 7.86 6.06 -16.35
N THR A 23 7.74 5.44 -17.53
CA THR A 23 6.89 5.95 -18.62
C THR A 23 5.44 5.48 -18.51
N LEU A 24 5.15 4.51 -17.65
CA LEU A 24 3.86 3.83 -17.55
C LEU A 24 3.06 4.26 -16.32
N THR A 25 3.72 4.75 -15.27
CA THR A 25 3.10 5.30 -14.06
C THR A 25 3.95 6.39 -13.41
N HIS A 26 3.31 7.16 -12.51
CA HIS A 26 3.94 8.19 -11.68
C HIS A 26 3.91 7.86 -10.18
N LEU A 27 3.43 6.67 -9.81
CA LEU A 27 3.28 6.24 -8.42
C LEU A 27 3.99 4.91 -8.19
N PHE A 28 4.87 4.90 -7.20
CA PHE A 28 5.69 3.75 -6.83
C PHE A 28 5.56 3.45 -5.34
N GLU A 29 5.64 2.18 -4.96
CA GLU A 29 5.84 1.76 -3.58
C GLU A 29 7.25 1.20 -3.41
N LEU A 30 8.07 1.81 -2.55
CA LEU A 30 9.38 1.30 -2.16
C LEU A 30 9.21 0.34 -0.99
N ARG A 31 9.46 -0.95 -1.22
CA ARG A 31 9.49 -1.99 -0.17
C ARG A 31 10.86 -2.01 0.50
N LEU A 32 11.04 -1.11 1.46
CA LEU A 32 12.28 -0.98 2.23
C LEU A 32 12.62 -2.23 3.04
N ASP A 33 11.63 -3.08 3.33
CA ASP A 33 11.84 -4.37 3.99
C ASP A 33 12.53 -5.43 3.11
N TYR A 34 12.67 -5.18 1.80
CA TYR A 34 13.40 -6.07 0.88
C TYR A 34 14.89 -5.74 0.76
N LEU A 35 15.28 -4.50 1.04
CA LEU A 35 16.67 -4.07 0.95
C LEU A 35 17.53 -4.79 2.00
N GLU A 36 18.65 -5.36 1.55
CA GLU A 36 19.63 -5.94 2.47
C GLU A 36 20.27 -4.84 3.31
N ASP A 37 20.69 -3.75 2.66
CA ASP A 37 21.32 -2.59 3.28
C ASP A 37 20.57 -1.29 2.99
N PHE A 38 19.98 -0.71 4.04
CA PHE A 38 19.33 0.59 3.95
C PHE A 38 20.36 1.71 3.93
N ALA A 39 20.35 2.54 2.89
CA ALA A 39 21.17 3.74 2.76
C ALA A 39 20.30 4.99 2.60
N GLU A 40 20.35 5.90 3.57
CA GLU A 40 19.59 7.16 3.53
C GLU A 40 19.93 7.99 2.28
N LYS A 41 21.20 8.03 1.88
CA LYS A 41 21.66 8.76 0.70
C LYS A 41 20.97 8.29 -0.58
N GLU A 42 20.77 6.98 -0.74
CA GLU A 42 20.08 6.43 -1.91
C GLU A 42 18.58 6.69 -1.85
N LEU A 43 17.97 6.59 -0.66
CA LEU A 43 16.59 6.98 -0.46
C LEU A 43 16.35 8.44 -0.86
N THR A 44 17.20 9.38 -0.42
CA THR A 44 17.10 10.80 -0.77
C THR A 44 17.13 11.00 -2.29
N LYS A 45 18.09 10.40 -2.99
CA LYS A 45 18.19 10.50 -4.46
C LYS A 45 16.94 9.99 -5.17
N ILE A 46 16.33 8.90 -4.67
CA ILE A 46 15.10 8.36 -5.26
C ILE A 46 13.94 9.31 -5.02
N LEU A 47 13.78 9.81 -3.78
CA LEU A 47 12.68 10.70 -3.41
C LEU A 47 12.75 12.09 -4.05
N GLU A 48 13.94 12.55 -4.46
CA GLU A 48 14.14 13.78 -5.24
C GLU A 48 13.69 13.67 -6.70
N ARG A 49 13.44 12.46 -7.21
CA ARG A 49 12.92 12.26 -8.57
C ARG A 49 11.49 12.79 -8.67
N ASN A 50 11.09 13.25 -9.86
CA ASN A 50 9.76 13.79 -10.12
C ASN A 50 8.65 12.71 -10.23
N TYR A 51 8.51 11.87 -9.19
CA TYR A 51 7.49 10.83 -9.05
C TYR A 51 6.97 10.78 -7.61
N ARG A 52 5.83 10.13 -7.39
CA ARG A 52 5.30 9.91 -6.05
C ARG A 52 5.76 8.55 -5.53
N PHE A 53 6.35 8.56 -4.34
CA PHE A 53 6.80 7.34 -3.66
C PHE A 53 6.03 7.10 -2.37
N ILE A 54 5.48 5.90 -2.23
CA ILE A 54 5.00 5.35 -0.97
C ILE A 54 6.14 4.56 -0.37
N CYS A 55 6.64 4.94 0.81
CA CYS A 55 7.68 4.18 1.49
C CYS A 55 7.02 3.19 2.46
N THR A 56 7.32 1.91 2.30
CA THR A 56 6.72 0.82 3.06
C THR A 56 7.82 -0.03 3.69
N PHE A 57 7.74 -0.26 5.00
CA PHE A 57 8.52 -1.28 5.69
C PHE A 57 7.55 -2.28 6.32
N ARG A 58 7.22 -3.32 5.56
CA ARG A 58 6.26 -4.34 5.99
C ARG A 58 6.89 -5.27 7.04
N SER A 59 6.14 -5.60 8.10
CA SER A 59 6.56 -6.60 9.08
C SER A 59 6.36 -8.01 8.54
N LYS A 60 7.09 -9.00 9.08
CA LYS A 60 6.93 -10.41 8.68
C LYS A 60 5.49 -10.92 8.92
N GLU A 61 4.84 -10.48 9.99
CA GLU A 61 3.46 -10.88 10.30
C GLU A 61 2.46 -10.41 9.24
N GLU A 62 2.77 -9.34 8.51
CA GLU A 62 1.96 -8.82 7.41
C GLU A 62 2.62 -9.05 6.03
N GLY A 63 3.48 -10.06 5.90
CA GLY A 63 4.05 -10.47 4.60
C GLY A 63 5.29 -9.69 4.15
N GLY A 64 6.01 -9.09 5.09
CA GLY A 64 7.31 -8.45 4.88
C GLY A 64 8.46 -9.44 4.87
N ARG A 65 9.61 -9.04 4.30
CA ARG A 65 10.79 -9.90 4.17
C ARG A 65 11.71 -9.84 5.38
N LYS A 66 12.06 -8.63 5.84
CA LYS A 66 13.05 -8.41 6.92
C LYS A 66 12.38 -8.18 8.28
N SER A 67 12.95 -8.75 9.33
CA SER A 67 12.54 -8.48 10.72
C SER A 67 13.14 -7.16 11.19
N CYS A 68 12.32 -6.31 11.81
CA CYS A 68 12.74 -5.03 12.37
C CYS A 68 11.79 -4.63 13.50
N SER A 69 12.30 -4.02 14.57
CA SER A 69 11.45 -3.56 15.66
C SER A 69 10.46 -2.50 15.17
N PRO A 70 9.25 -2.40 15.74
CA PRO A 70 8.30 -1.36 15.39
C PRO A 70 8.91 0.05 15.47
N GLU A 71 9.74 0.33 16.47
CA GLU A 71 10.38 1.62 16.70
C GLU A 71 11.37 1.96 15.57
N LYS A 72 12.20 1.00 15.16
CA LYS A 72 13.16 1.22 14.07
C LYS A 72 12.47 1.36 12.72
N ARG A 73 11.38 0.61 12.49
CA ARG A 73 10.53 0.80 11.29
C ARG A 73 9.91 2.20 11.27
N TRP A 74 9.39 2.67 12.40
CA TRP A 74 8.86 4.02 12.52
C TRP A 74 9.93 5.10 12.26
N GLU A 75 11.15 4.92 12.77
CA GLU A 75 12.28 5.82 12.50
C GLU A 75 12.56 5.90 10.98
N ILE A 76 12.68 4.77 10.29
CA ILE A 76 12.91 4.71 8.84
C ILE A 76 11.76 5.37 8.07
N LEU A 77 10.51 5.08 8.43
CA LEU A 77 9.33 5.62 7.76
C LEU A 77 9.19 7.12 8.00
N SER A 78 9.28 7.59 9.24
CA SER A 78 9.23 9.03 9.55
C SER A 78 10.34 9.82 8.89
N LYS A 79 11.54 9.23 8.78
CA LYS A 79 12.64 9.80 7.99
C LYS A 79 12.32 9.85 6.50
N SER A 80 11.72 8.80 5.95
CA SER A 80 11.26 8.79 4.54
C SER A 80 10.25 9.91 4.26
N ALA A 81 9.31 10.15 5.19
CA ALA A 81 8.35 11.25 5.08
C ALA A 81 9.01 12.64 5.11
N SER A 82 10.06 12.82 5.93
CA SER A 82 10.81 14.09 5.99
C SER A 82 11.66 14.35 4.74
N LEU A 83 12.13 13.28 4.09
CA LEU A 83 12.86 13.33 2.81
C LEU A 83 11.95 13.50 1.58
N GLY A 84 10.63 13.61 1.77
CA GLY A 84 9.71 13.94 0.68
C GLY A 84 8.86 12.79 0.16
N ALA A 85 8.81 11.63 0.85
CA ALA A 85 7.86 10.58 0.50
C ALA A 85 6.42 11.13 0.41
N TYR A 86 5.69 10.67 -0.60
CA TYR A 86 4.29 11.03 -0.84
C TYR A 86 3.41 10.46 0.27
N LEU A 87 3.60 9.18 0.59
CA LEU A 87 2.99 8.51 1.73
C LEU A 87 4.02 7.61 2.42
N ILE A 88 3.81 7.36 3.71
CA ILE A 88 4.48 6.30 4.46
C ILE A 88 3.45 5.28 4.90
N ASP A 89 3.70 4.00 4.65
CA ASP A 89 2.78 2.92 5.02
C ASP A 89 3.06 2.44 6.44
N VAL A 90 2.11 2.67 7.34
CA VAL A 90 2.18 2.31 8.75
C VAL A 90 1.09 1.28 9.07
N GLU A 91 1.50 0.10 9.54
CA GLU A 91 0.57 -0.96 9.95
C GLU A 91 -0.38 -0.46 11.06
N TRP A 92 -1.68 -0.62 10.83
CA TRP A 92 -2.75 -0.11 11.69
C TRP A 92 -2.63 -0.57 13.15
N LYS A 93 -2.15 -1.80 13.36
CA LYS A 93 -1.90 -2.36 14.70
C LYS A 93 -1.03 -1.45 15.58
N HIS A 94 -0.13 -0.65 14.98
CA HIS A 94 0.75 0.24 15.74
C HIS A 94 0.08 1.53 16.22
N LEU A 95 -0.97 1.99 15.55
CA LEU A 95 -1.81 3.07 16.07
C LEU A 95 -2.86 2.54 17.05
N TYR A 96 -3.44 1.37 16.76
CA TYR A 96 -4.55 0.83 17.54
C TYR A 96 -4.11 0.16 18.85
N LEU A 97 -3.01 -0.61 18.85
CA LEU A 97 -2.54 -1.41 19.98
C LEU A 97 -1.08 -1.10 20.38
N GLY A 98 -0.40 -0.24 19.62
CA GLY A 98 1.04 -0.06 19.73
C GLY A 98 1.46 1.08 20.64
N LYS A 99 2.67 0.93 21.20
CA LYS A 99 3.40 1.98 21.92
C LYS A 99 3.70 3.22 21.04
N LEU A 100 3.57 3.08 19.72
CA LEU A 100 3.85 4.14 18.74
C LEU A 100 2.69 5.13 18.55
N LYS A 101 1.50 4.89 19.11
CA LYS A 101 0.33 5.77 18.92
C LYS A 101 0.64 7.24 19.17
N SER A 102 1.30 7.55 20.30
CA SER A 102 1.70 8.92 20.66
C SER A 102 2.67 9.53 19.64
N SER A 103 3.71 8.78 19.25
CA SER A 103 4.71 9.21 18.26
C SER A 103 4.10 9.48 16.89
N ILE A 104 3.17 8.62 16.44
CA ILE A 104 2.48 8.78 15.17
C ILE A 104 1.58 10.02 15.20
N LYS A 105 0.74 10.17 16.24
CA LYS A 105 -0.20 11.31 16.33
C LYS A 105 0.46 12.66 16.51
N LYS A 106 1.65 12.71 17.14
CA LYS A 106 2.43 13.94 17.30
C LYS A 106 3.33 14.25 16.09
N SER A 107 3.40 13.34 15.12
CA SER A 107 4.22 13.52 13.94
C SER A 107 3.66 14.64 13.07
N PRO A 108 4.50 15.52 12.49
CA PRO A 108 4.04 16.55 11.54
C PRO A 108 3.50 15.95 10.24
N PHE A 109 3.67 14.64 10.02
CA PHE A 109 3.20 13.91 8.84
C PHE A 109 1.77 13.38 9.02
N PHE A 110 1.25 13.35 10.25
CA PHE A 110 -0.10 12.90 10.54
C PHE A 110 -1.13 14.03 10.30
N PRO A 111 -2.28 13.75 9.66
CA PRO A 111 -2.67 12.49 9.02
C PRO A 111 -2.29 12.42 7.53
N GLU A 112 -1.86 13.52 6.93
CA GLU A 112 -1.81 13.72 5.47
C GLU A 112 -0.87 12.79 4.71
N LYS A 113 0.25 12.41 5.32
CA LYS A 113 1.28 11.55 4.70
C LYS A 113 1.26 10.10 5.19
N ILE A 114 0.34 9.72 6.07
CA ILE A 114 0.33 8.38 6.67
C ILE A 114 -0.77 7.54 6.03
N LEU A 115 -0.35 6.50 5.31
CA LEU A 115 -1.21 5.41 4.85
C LEU A 115 -1.27 4.35 5.92
N PHE A 116 -2.39 4.27 6.65
CA PHE A 116 -2.59 3.13 7.54
C PHE A 116 -2.92 1.88 6.74
N SER A 117 -2.39 0.74 7.14
CA SER A 117 -2.62 -0.51 6.41
C SER A 117 -2.96 -1.68 7.31
N TYR A 118 -3.79 -2.58 6.78
CA TYR A 118 -4.17 -3.84 7.42
C TYR A 118 -4.11 -4.97 6.40
N HIS A 119 -3.33 -5.99 6.71
CA HIS A 119 -3.19 -7.18 5.89
C HIS A 119 -3.63 -8.42 6.66
N ASN A 120 -4.40 -9.29 6.01
CA ASN A 120 -4.71 -10.62 6.53
C ASN A 120 -4.45 -11.68 5.47
N PHE A 121 -3.37 -12.45 5.63
CA PHE A 121 -2.96 -13.47 4.67
C PHE A 121 -3.67 -14.81 4.84
N GLN A 122 -4.56 -14.95 5.84
CA GLN A 122 -5.23 -16.20 6.16
C GLN A 122 -6.70 -16.18 5.72
N GLU A 123 -7.37 -15.05 5.90
CA GLU A 123 -8.80 -14.93 5.64
C GLU A 123 -9.26 -13.48 5.44
N THR A 124 -10.52 -13.33 5.03
CA THR A 124 -11.23 -12.05 5.00
C THR A 124 -12.15 -11.97 6.22
N PRO A 125 -11.90 -11.05 7.18
CA PRO A 125 -12.80 -10.84 8.30
C PRO A 125 -14.22 -10.46 7.85
N PRO A 126 -15.24 -10.65 8.70
CA PRO A 126 -16.60 -10.22 8.39
C PRO A 126 -16.66 -8.75 7.99
N LEU A 127 -17.50 -8.41 7.00
CA LEU A 127 -17.65 -7.05 6.50
C LEU A 127 -17.93 -6.04 7.61
N LYS A 128 -18.76 -6.42 8.59
CA LYS A 128 -19.04 -5.58 9.77
C LYS A 128 -17.76 -5.19 10.52
N SER A 129 -16.88 -6.15 10.78
CA SER A 129 -15.60 -5.92 11.46
C SER A 129 -14.68 -4.99 10.67
N LEU A 130 -14.66 -5.11 9.34
CA LEU A 130 -13.87 -4.23 8.47
C LEU A 130 -14.45 -2.80 8.45
N LYS A 131 -15.78 -2.65 8.45
CA LYS A 131 -16.44 -1.34 8.61
C LYS A 131 -16.19 -0.73 9.99
N ASP A 132 -16.22 -1.53 11.07
CA ASP A 132 -15.87 -1.09 12.42
C ASP A 132 -14.39 -0.64 12.50
N LEU A 133 -13.50 -1.27 11.74
CA LEU A 133 -12.10 -0.88 11.65
C LEU A 133 -11.96 0.49 10.95
N LEU A 134 -12.65 0.73 9.83
CA LEU A 134 -12.65 2.05 9.17
C LEU A 134 -13.29 3.15 10.02
N ARG A 135 -14.38 2.86 10.73
CA ARG A 135 -14.98 3.82 11.68
C ARG A 135 -13.99 4.22 12.77
N ARG A 136 -13.27 3.26 13.34
CA ARG A 136 -12.21 3.54 14.31
C ARG A 136 -11.07 4.34 13.69
N ALA A 137 -10.69 4.03 12.45
CA ALA A 137 -9.69 4.81 11.73
C ALA A 137 -10.10 6.28 11.55
N SER A 138 -11.35 6.52 11.16
CA SER A 138 -11.91 7.87 11.02
C SER A 138 -11.88 8.62 12.34
N LEU A 139 -12.34 7.98 13.43
CA LEU A 139 -12.31 8.57 14.79
C LEU A 139 -10.89 8.89 15.28
N GLU A 140 -9.89 8.11 14.86
CA GLU A 140 -8.49 8.36 15.20
C GLU A 140 -7.85 9.44 14.32
N GLY A 141 -8.54 9.90 13.27
CA GLY A 141 -8.12 10.96 12.35
C GLY A 141 -7.41 10.48 11.08
N ALA A 142 -7.49 9.19 10.74
CA ALA A 142 -6.83 8.65 9.56
C ALA A 142 -7.42 9.24 8.26
N ARG A 143 -6.54 9.69 7.35
CA ARG A 143 -6.95 10.16 6.02
C ARG A 143 -6.84 9.09 4.94
N TRP A 144 -5.86 8.20 5.04
CA TRP A 144 -5.58 7.16 4.07
C TRP A 144 -5.60 5.79 4.73
N PHE A 145 -6.30 4.82 4.12
CA PHE A 145 -6.36 3.47 4.66
C PHE A 145 -6.31 2.40 3.58
N LYS A 146 -5.49 1.37 3.79
CA LYS A 146 -5.37 0.20 2.92
C LYS A 146 -5.84 -1.07 3.65
N ILE A 147 -6.74 -1.83 3.03
CA ILE A 147 -7.23 -3.12 3.54
C ILE A 147 -7.04 -4.18 2.47
N THR A 148 -6.24 -5.19 2.74
CA THR A 148 -6.04 -6.30 1.79
C THR A 148 -6.05 -7.64 2.51
N THR A 149 -6.90 -8.55 2.08
CA THR A 149 -7.10 -9.84 2.77
C THR A 149 -7.13 -11.01 1.78
N LEU A 150 -6.77 -12.21 2.21
CA LEU A 150 -6.90 -13.41 1.38
C LEU A 150 -8.39 -13.76 1.23
N VAL A 151 -8.89 -13.67 0.00
CA VAL A 151 -10.29 -13.97 -0.30
C VAL A 151 -10.47 -15.43 -0.71
N LYS A 152 -11.51 -16.06 -0.17
CA LYS A 152 -11.92 -17.43 -0.48
C LYS A 152 -13.06 -17.49 -1.51
N SER A 153 -13.66 -16.36 -1.86
CA SER A 153 -14.69 -16.24 -2.89
C SER A 153 -14.66 -14.88 -3.59
N PHE A 154 -15.28 -14.76 -4.77
CA PHE A 154 -15.45 -13.46 -5.42
C PHE A 154 -16.43 -12.55 -4.66
N SER A 155 -17.39 -13.13 -3.93
CA SER A 155 -18.29 -12.36 -3.05
C SER A 155 -17.53 -11.63 -1.93
N GLU A 156 -16.50 -12.27 -1.36
CA GLU A 156 -15.60 -11.60 -0.41
C GLU A 156 -14.84 -10.43 -1.04
N SER A 157 -14.43 -10.56 -2.31
CA SER A 157 -13.86 -9.45 -3.07
C SER A 157 -14.84 -8.28 -3.19
N LEU A 158 -16.12 -8.54 -3.50
CA LEU A 158 -17.15 -7.50 -3.57
C LEU A 158 -17.37 -6.81 -2.21
N ASN A 159 -17.34 -7.57 -1.11
CA ASN A 159 -17.39 -7.02 0.24
C ASN A 159 -16.22 -6.05 0.50
N LEU A 160 -15.00 -6.40 0.11
CA LEU A 160 -13.84 -5.51 0.23
C LEU A 160 -14.00 -4.25 -0.63
N LEU A 161 -14.46 -4.38 -1.86
CA LEU A 161 -14.69 -3.23 -2.75
C LEU A 161 -15.71 -2.26 -2.16
N SER A 162 -16.74 -2.75 -1.47
CA SER A 162 -17.74 -1.91 -0.80
C SER A 162 -17.18 -1.03 0.32
N LEU A 163 -15.97 -1.34 0.83
CA LEU A 163 -15.29 -0.52 1.84
C LEU A 163 -14.78 0.81 1.28
N ILE A 164 -14.57 0.89 -0.04
CA ILE A 164 -14.06 2.09 -0.70
C ILE A 164 -15.07 3.25 -0.63
N PRO A 165 -16.31 3.11 -1.15
CA PRO A 165 -17.31 4.17 -1.00
C PRO A 165 -17.68 4.42 0.47
N TYR A 166 -17.72 3.37 1.30
CA TYR A 166 -17.95 3.53 2.74
C TYR A 166 -16.86 4.35 3.43
N GLY A 167 -15.59 4.17 3.06
CA GLY A 167 -14.48 4.98 3.55
C GLY A 167 -14.63 6.45 3.18
N LYS A 168 -15.08 6.73 1.95
CA LYS A 168 -15.35 8.09 1.47
C LYS A 168 -16.43 8.79 2.29
N GLU A 169 -17.50 8.10 2.67
CA GLU A 169 -18.52 8.62 3.61
C GLU A 169 -17.93 9.01 4.97
N LEU A 170 -16.87 8.33 5.40
CA LEU A 170 -16.15 8.60 6.65
C LEU A 170 -15.00 9.63 6.50
N GLY A 171 -14.82 10.21 5.31
CA GLY A 171 -13.73 11.15 5.02
C GLY A 171 -12.36 10.49 4.84
N ILE A 172 -12.31 9.19 4.52
CA ILE A 172 -11.07 8.42 4.34
C ILE A 172 -10.92 8.00 2.87
N GLU A 173 -9.73 8.22 2.31
CA GLU A 173 -9.30 7.63 1.04
C GLU A 173 -8.91 6.16 1.26
N VAL A 174 -9.76 5.24 0.78
CA VAL A 174 -9.59 3.80 0.99
C VAL A 174 -9.08 3.08 -0.24
N ILE A 175 -8.08 2.23 -0.03
CA ILE A 175 -7.58 1.25 -0.99
C ILE A 175 -7.96 -0.14 -0.47
N ALA A 176 -8.92 -0.81 -1.10
CA ALA A 176 -9.34 -2.14 -0.67
C ALA A 176 -9.50 -3.12 -1.84
N PHE A 177 -8.91 -4.31 -1.70
CA PHE A 177 -9.04 -5.41 -2.66
C PHE A 177 -8.58 -6.73 -2.04
N GLY A 178 -9.00 -7.85 -2.65
CA GLY A 178 -8.63 -9.20 -2.23
C GLY A 178 -7.27 -9.65 -2.75
N MET A 179 -6.58 -10.49 -1.97
CA MET A 179 -5.42 -11.28 -2.36
C MET A 179 -5.84 -12.67 -2.85
N GLY A 180 -4.98 -13.30 -3.65
CA GLY A 180 -5.21 -14.63 -4.23
C GLY A 180 -5.91 -14.56 -5.58
N GLU A 181 -6.06 -15.71 -6.24
CA GLU A 181 -6.66 -15.79 -7.59
C GLU A 181 -8.06 -15.17 -7.64
N LYS A 182 -8.88 -15.45 -6.63
CA LYS A 182 -10.25 -14.92 -6.51
C LYS A 182 -10.31 -13.41 -6.22
N GLY A 183 -9.17 -12.83 -5.80
CA GLY A 183 -8.99 -11.40 -5.54
C GLY A 183 -8.45 -10.62 -6.73
N LYS A 184 -7.89 -11.29 -7.75
CA LYS A 184 -7.18 -10.66 -8.87
C LYS A 184 -8.00 -9.57 -9.57
N LEU A 185 -9.26 -9.87 -9.92
CA LEU A 185 -10.15 -8.92 -10.59
C LEU A 185 -10.50 -7.72 -9.70
N SER A 186 -10.60 -7.93 -8.37
CA SER A 186 -10.91 -6.85 -7.43
C SER A 186 -9.84 -5.74 -7.40
N ARG A 187 -8.60 -6.04 -7.78
CA ARG A 187 -7.55 -5.02 -7.89
C ARG A 187 -7.88 -3.98 -8.94
N ILE A 188 -8.44 -4.38 -10.08
CA ILE A 188 -8.86 -3.45 -11.14
C ILE A 188 -10.18 -2.78 -10.76
N LEU A 189 -11.15 -3.56 -10.28
CA LEU A 189 -12.45 -3.02 -9.87
C LEU A 189 -12.34 -2.03 -8.70
N SER A 190 -11.28 -2.09 -7.88
CA SER A 190 -11.04 -1.10 -6.83
C SER A 190 -10.94 0.32 -7.37
N LEU A 191 -10.31 0.50 -8.54
CA LEU A 191 -10.22 1.81 -9.19
C LEU A 191 -11.61 2.29 -9.63
N LEU A 192 -12.42 1.41 -10.21
CA LEU A 192 -13.80 1.72 -10.60
C LEU A 192 -14.71 1.99 -9.39
N SER A 193 -14.39 1.40 -8.24
CA SER A 193 -15.09 1.63 -6.97
C SER A 193 -14.67 2.93 -6.29
N GLY A 194 -13.70 3.66 -6.84
CA GLY A 194 -13.25 4.97 -6.36
C GLY A 194 -11.93 4.96 -5.60
N ALA A 195 -11.17 3.85 -5.55
CA ALA A 195 -9.88 3.84 -4.88
C ALA A 195 -8.88 4.75 -5.63
N PRO A 196 -8.05 5.53 -4.93
CA PRO A 196 -7.11 6.46 -5.57
C PRO A 196 -6.05 5.74 -6.41
N PHE A 197 -5.67 4.53 -5.99
CA PHE A 197 -4.75 3.67 -6.72
C PHE A 197 -4.92 2.19 -6.36
N THR A 198 -4.36 1.33 -7.21
CA THR A 198 -4.22 -0.12 -6.97
C THR A 198 -2.77 -0.55 -7.16
N TYR A 199 -2.40 -1.73 -6.67
CA TYR A 199 -1.02 -2.20 -6.66
C TYR A 199 -0.75 -3.24 -7.76
N VAL A 200 0.35 -3.02 -8.49
CA VAL A 200 0.83 -3.86 -9.60
C VAL A 200 2.34 -4.08 -9.47
N PHE A 201 2.87 -5.09 -10.15
CA PHE A 201 4.32 -5.31 -10.24
C PHE A 201 4.87 -4.82 -11.59
N PRO A 202 6.17 -4.45 -11.68
CA PRO A 202 6.78 -3.94 -12.91
C PRO A 202 6.83 -5.02 -14.00
N GLN A 203 6.84 -4.61 -15.27
CA GLN A 203 6.91 -5.53 -16.40
C GLN A 203 8.11 -6.46 -16.31
N GLY A 204 7.89 -7.77 -16.48
CA GLY A 204 8.94 -8.79 -16.36
C GLY A 204 9.43 -9.03 -14.93
N GLY A 205 8.87 -8.31 -13.94
CA GLY A 205 9.10 -8.56 -12.52
C GLY A 205 8.30 -9.74 -11.98
N LYS A 206 8.36 -9.91 -10.65
CA LYS A 206 7.62 -10.94 -9.93
C LYS A 206 6.56 -10.31 -9.04
N ALA A 207 5.39 -10.96 -8.97
CA ALA A 207 4.37 -10.62 -7.99
C ALA A 207 4.89 -10.84 -6.56
N LEU A 208 4.65 -9.88 -5.67
CA LEU A 208 5.02 -9.94 -4.25
C LEU A 208 3.86 -10.35 -3.35
N ALA A 209 2.62 -10.30 -3.88
CA ALA A 209 1.44 -10.77 -3.19
C ALA A 209 0.55 -11.58 -4.15
N PRO A 210 -0.14 -12.64 -3.65
CA PRO A 210 -1.01 -13.47 -4.48
C PRO A 210 -2.04 -12.64 -5.26
N GLY A 211 -2.17 -12.95 -6.55
CA GLY A 211 -3.11 -12.29 -7.46
C GLY A 211 -2.73 -10.86 -7.89
N GLN A 212 -1.50 -10.38 -7.63
CA GLN A 212 -1.03 -9.13 -8.25
C GLN A 212 -0.96 -9.25 -9.78
N LEU A 213 -1.27 -8.16 -10.46
CA LEU A 213 -1.23 -8.06 -11.91
C LEU A 213 0.06 -7.35 -12.36
N ASP A 214 0.56 -7.78 -13.52
CA ASP A 214 1.56 -7.03 -14.27
C ASP A 214 1.00 -5.66 -14.67
N LEU A 215 1.83 -4.63 -14.68
CA LEU A 215 1.42 -3.25 -14.98
C LEU A 215 0.74 -3.13 -16.36
N ILE A 216 1.27 -3.75 -17.41
CA ILE A 216 0.69 -3.65 -18.76
C ILE A 216 -0.64 -4.38 -18.81
N GLN A 217 -0.71 -5.59 -18.23
CA GLN A 217 -1.96 -6.34 -18.13
C GLN A 217 -3.03 -5.57 -17.38
N ALA A 218 -2.68 -4.96 -16.24
CA ALA A 218 -3.59 -4.16 -15.43
C ALA A 218 -4.12 -2.94 -16.18
N LYS A 219 -3.23 -2.20 -16.86
CA LYS A 219 -3.62 -1.05 -17.69
C LYS A 219 -4.56 -1.46 -18.82
N ARG A 220 -4.23 -2.52 -19.56
CA ARG A 220 -5.07 -3.02 -20.65
C ARG A 220 -6.46 -3.46 -20.17
N LEU A 221 -6.54 -4.18 -19.05
CA LEU A 221 -7.83 -4.56 -18.46
C LEU A 221 -8.65 -3.35 -18.05
N TYR A 222 -8.01 -2.36 -17.41
CA TYR A 222 -8.69 -1.13 -17.02
C TYR A 222 -9.16 -0.31 -18.23
N GLU A 223 -8.34 -0.20 -19.26
CA GLU A 223 -8.68 0.47 -20.52
C GLU A 223 -9.90 -0.19 -21.17
N VAL A 224 -9.92 -1.52 -21.31
CA VAL A 224 -11.09 -2.25 -21.87
C VAL A 224 -12.37 -2.00 -21.07
N LEU A 225 -12.27 -1.85 -19.75
CA LEU A 225 -13.42 -1.61 -18.88
C LEU A 225 -13.89 -0.14 -18.85
N THR A 226 -13.08 0.80 -19.36
CA THR A 226 -13.33 2.24 -19.26
C THR A 226 -13.34 2.98 -20.58
N SER A 227 -12.88 2.35 -21.67
CA SER A 227 -13.00 2.86 -23.02
C SER A 227 -14.48 2.94 -23.41
N VAL A 228 -14.93 4.14 -23.78
CA VAL A 228 -16.25 4.41 -24.36
C VAL A 228 -16.16 4.33 -25.88
#